data_AF-A0AAW1QHK5-F1
#
_entry.id   AF-A0AAW1QHK5-F1
#
_cell.length_a   1.000
_cell.length_b   1.000
_cell.length_c   1.000
_cell.angle_alpha   90.00
_cell.angle_beta   90.00
_cell.angle_gamma   90.00
#
_symmetry.space_group_name_H-M   'P 1'
#
loop_
_entity.id
_entity.type
_entity.pdbx_description
1 polymer ?
#
loop_
_entity_poly.entity_id
_entity_poly.type
_entity_poly.pdbx_seq_one_letter_code
_entity_poly.pdbx_strand_id
1 'polypeptide(L)'
;MHDKVCTLSGVLKHSNGDRYEGEFFNGKMHGFGAYTWRNGIIYRGEWEANKRSGCGVELVRNHDGSFTSREGQFMNDTFIGPVMACPASIAVARAAEADAAAQKARAFVLKD
;
A
#
# COMPACT_ATOMS: atom_id res chain seq x y z
N MET A 1 -21.39 -19.58 1.81
CA MET A 1 -20.13 -19.69 2.59
C MET A 1 -19.18 -18.67 2.01
N HIS A 2 -19.03 -17.51 2.65
CA HIS A 2 -17.96 -16.58 2.29
C HIS A 2 -16.78 -16.97 3.16
N ASP A 3 -15.85 -17.73 2.60
CA ASP A 3 -14.54 -17.94 3.21
C ASP A 3 -13.92 -16.56 3.40
N LYS A 4 -14.08 -16.02 4.62
CA LYS A 4 -13.28 -14.92 5.12
C LYS A 4 -11.86 -15.46 5.11
N VAL A 5 -11.16 -15.29 4.00
CA VAL A 5 -9.70 -15.31 3.97
C VAL A 5 -9.27 -14.42 5.13
N CYS A 6 -8.66 -15.01 6.15
CA CYS A 6 -8.27 -14.31 7.37
C CYS A 6 -7.15 -13.31 7.02
N THR A 7 -7.52 -12.13 6.53
CA THR A 7 -6.61 -11.00 6.46
C THR A 7 -6.55 -10.35 7.83
N LEU A 8 -5.35 -10.34 8.43
CA LEU A 8 -5.08 -9.57 9.65
C LEU A 8 -4.79 -8.13 9.24
N SER A 9 -5.34 -7.14 9.96
CA SER A 9 -4.97 -5.73 9.74
C SER A 9 -3.95 -5.31 10.80
N GLY A 10 -2.88 -4.63 10.43
CA GLY A 10 -1.82 -4.26 11.38
C GLY A 10 -0.81 -3.25 10.88
N VAL A 11 0.09 -2.84 11.79
CA VAL A 11 1.18 -1.91 11.51
C VAL A 11 2.51 -2.63 11.70
N LEU A 12 3.33 -2.66 10.65
CA LEU A 12 4.71 -3.14 10.71
C LEU A 12 5.65 -1.94 10.68
N LYS A 13 6.51 -1.83 11.69
CA LYS A 13 7.55 -0.80 11.77
C LYS A 13 8.90 -1.48 11.65
N HIS A 14 9.71 -1.05 10.71
CA HIS A 14 11.07 -1.53 10.54
C HIS A 14 12.04 -0.66 11.36
N SER A 15 13.14 -1.25 11.83
CA SER A 15 14.19 -0.53 12.57
C SER A 15 14.86 0.57 11.75
N ASN A 16 14.83 0.46 10.42
CA ASN A 16 15.35 1.46 9.50
C ASN A 16 14.45 2.70 9.37
N GLY A 17 13.25 2.71 9.97
CA GLY A 17 12.26 3.80 9.89
C GLY A 17 11.16 3.58 8.86
N ASP A 18 11.23 2.54 8.04
CA ASP A 18 10.16 2.20 7.11
C ASP A 18 8.93 1.69 7.87
N ARG A 19 7.76 1.90 7.28
CA ARG A 19 6.49 1.55 7.91
C ARG A 19 5.50 1.04 6.88
N TYR A 20 4.87 -0.09 7.19
CA TYR A 20 3.70 -0.60 6.49
C TYR A 20 2.47 -0.57 7.39
N GLU A 21 1.34 -0.26 6.80
CA GLU A 21 0.04 -0.26 7.44
C GLU A 21 -1.00 -0.81 6.47
N GLY A 22 -1.66 -1.88 6.85
CA GLY A 22 -2.65 -2.51 5.97
C GLY A 22 -2.91 -3.94 6.35
N GLU A 23 -3.21 -4.72 5.32
CA GLU A 23 -3.61 -6.12 5.44
C GLU A 23 -2.41 -7.07 5.36
N PHE A 24 -2.55 -8.20 6.05
CA PHE A 24 -1.56 -9.26 6.11
C PHE A 24 -2.23 -10.60 5.83
N PHE A 25 -1.53 -11.44 5.10
CA PHE A 25 -1.88 -12.84 4.90
C PHE A 25 -0.65 -13.70 5.17
N ASN A 26 -0.76 -14.68 6.08
CA ASN A 26 0.36 -15.52 6.53
C ASN A 26 1.60 -14.72 6.94
N GLY A 27 1.41 -13.62 7.68
CA GLY A 27 2.49 -12.76 8.17
C GLY A 27 3.18 -11.91 7.09
N LYS A 28 2.68 -11.90 5.85
CA LYS A 28 3.19 -11.08 4.74
C LYS A 28 2.20 -9.97 4.41
N MET A 29 2.71 -8.81 4.01
CA MET A 29 1.90 -7.71 3.46
C MET A 29 1.12 -8.25 2.24
N HIS A 30 -0.18 -8.04 2.25
CA HIS A 30 -1.10 -8.58 1.25
C HIS A 30 -2.34 -7.69 1.17
N GLY A 31 -3.11 -7.75 0.08
CA GLY A 31 -4.34 -6.97 -0.05
C GLY A 31 -4.05 -5.48 -0.10
N PHE A 32 -4.82 -4.67 0.62
CA PHE A 32 -4.66 -3.21 0.60
C PHE A 32 -3.74 -2.71 1.71
N GLY A 33 -2.84 -1.78 1.37
CA GLY A 33 -2.02 -1.12 2.38
C GLY A 33 -1.16 0.03 1.88
N ALA A 34 -0.70 0.83 2.83
CA ALA A 34 0.19 1.95 2.63
C ALA A 34 1.58 1.63 3.19
N TYR A 35 2.61 1.87 2.38
CA TYR A 35 4.01 1.76 2.79
C TYR A 35 4.68 3.12 2.68
N THR A 36 5.30 3.55 3.76
CA THR A 36 6.10 4.76 3.83
C THR A 36 7.54 4.36 4.04
N TRP A 37 8.39 4.64 3.05
CA TRP A 37 9.83 4.49 3.20
C TRP A 37 10.39 5.68 3.97
N ARG A 38 11.47 5.47 4.72
CA ARG A 38 12.15 6.53 5.47
C ARG A 38 12.61 7.69 4.59
N ASN A 39 12.89 7.44 3.32
CA ASN A 39 13.27 8.48 2.35
C ASN A 39 12.08 9.37 1.92
N GLY A 40 10.87 9.13 2.43
CA GLY A 40 9.68 9.93 2.17
C GLY A 40 8.89 9.49 0.95
N ILE A 41 9.29 8.42 0.25
CA ILE A 41 8.45 7.78 -0.77
C ILE A 41 7.28 7.10 -0.06
N ILE A 42 6.10 7.19 -0.66
CA ILE A 42 4.89 6.54 -0.16
C ILE A 42 4.28 5.72 -1.30
N TYR A 43 3.90 4.47 -1.03
CA TYR A 43 3.07 3.67 -1.93
C TYR A 43 1.75 3.34 -1.26
N ARG A 44 0.66 3.49 -2.01
CA ARG A 44 -0.70 3.17 -1.58
C ARG A 44 -1.36 2.34 -2.66
N GLY A 45 -1.70 1.10 -2.35
CA GLY A 45 -2.34 0.23 -3.32
C GLY A 45 -2.33 -1.22 -2.87
N GLU A 46 -2.34 -2.10 -3.87
CA GLU A 46 -2.40 -3.53 -3.68
C GLU A 46 -1.01 -4.15 -3.42
N TRP A 47 -1.03 -5.19 -2.58
CA TRP A 47 0.12 -5.94 -2.11
C TRP A 47 -0.11 -7.43 -2.27
N GLU A 48 0.96 -8.14 -2.61
CA GLU A 48 0.97 -9.59 -2.66
C GLU A 48 2.31 -10.10 -2.15
N ALA A 49 2.27 -10.86 -1.04
CA ALA A 49 3.42 -11.56 -0.49
C ALA A 49 4.66 -10.64 -0.29
N ASN A 50 4.44 -9.49 0.35
CA ASN A 50 5.44 -8.42 0.60
C ASN A 50 5.86 -7.57 -0.60
N LYS A 51 5.24 -7.75 -1.77
CA LYS A 51 5.55 -6.95 -2.96
C LYS A 51 4.37 -6.10 -3.38
N ARG A 52 4.65 -4.96 -3.98
CA ARG A 52 3.62 -4.16 -4.68
C ARG A 52 3.17 -4.93 -5.91
N SER A 53 1.89 -5.26 -5.95
CA SER A 53 1.30 -6.12 -6.99
C SER A 53 -0.16 -5.70 -7.17
N GLY A 54 -0.54 -5.29 -8.38
CA GLY A 54 -1.87 -4.75 -8.67
C GLY A 54 -1.84 -3.24 -8.88
N CYS A 55 -2.95 -2.57 -8.58
CA CYS A 55 -3.08 -1.13 -8.77
C CYS A 55 -2.60 -0.32 -7.58
N GLY A 56 -1.95 0.81 -7.86
CA GLY A 56 -1.58 1.73 -6.78
C GLY A 56 -1.02 3.05 -7.25
N VAL A 57 -0.80 3.91 -6.27
CA VAL A 57 -0.18 5.22 -6.42
C VAL A 57 1.09 5.26 -5.60
N GLU A 58 2.21 5.57 -6.25
CA GLU A 58 3.45 5.94 -5.57
C GLU A 58 3.63 7.46 -5.61
N LEU A 59 3.92 8.06 -4.46
CA LEU A 59 4.27 9.47 -4.32
C LEU A 59 5.76 9.59 -3.99
N VAL A 60 6.46 10.42 -4.76
CA VAL A 60 7.85 10.79 -4.52
C VAL A 60 7.89 12.28 -4.20
N ARG A 61 8.50 12.64 -3.08
CA ARG A 61 8.76 14.04 -2.74
C ARG A 61 10.01 14.53 -3.47
N ASN A 62 9.86 15.58 -4.28
CA ASN A 62 10.96 16.24 -4.96
C ASN A 62 11.72 17.17 -4.01
N HIS A 63 12.93 17.57 -4.42
CA HIS A 63 13.78 18.46 -3.62
C HIS A 63 13.16 19.85 -3.38
N ASP A 64 12.37 20.34 -4.34
CA ASP A 64 11.63 21.61 -4.23
C ASP A 64 10.38 21.53 -3.34
N GLY A 65 10.10 20.35 -2.77
CA GLY A 65 8.92 20.10 -1.94
C GLY A 65 7.65 19.76 -2.71
N SER A 66 7.68 19.78 -4.05
CA SER A 66 6.60 19.25 -4.89
C SER A 66 6.55 17.72 -4.82
N PHE A 67 5.47 17.13 -5.32
CA PHE A 67 5.30 15.68 -5.39
C PHE A 67 5.11 15.24 -6.83
N THR A 68 5.74 14.13 -7.18
CA THR A 68 5.45 13.39 -8.41
C THR A 68 4.69 12.11 -8.06
N SER A 69 3.60 11.83 -8.78
CA SER A 69 2.83 10.59 -8.63
C SER A 69 3.10 9.61 -9.78
N ARG A 70 3.15 8.32 -9.45
CA ARG A 70 3.09 7.21 -10.41
C ARG A 70 1.81 6.43 -10.15
N GLU A 71 0.85 6.55 -11.05
CA GLU A 71 -0.50 6.00 -10.93
C GLU A 71 -0.68 4.91 -11.98
N GLY A 72 -0.84 3.66 -11.55
CA GLY A 72 -1.00 2.55 -12.48
C GLY A 72 -0.69 1.20 -11.87
N GLN A 73 -0.37 0.24 -12.73
CA GLN A 73 -0.09 -1.13 -12.34
C GLN A 73 1.35 -1.28 -11.82
N PHE A 74 1.48 -2.05 -10.75
CA PHE A 74 2.73 -2.58 -10.23
C PHE A 74 2.71 -4.10 -10.34
N MET A 75 3.84 -4.70 -10.71
CA MET A 75 4.03 -6.14 -10.75
C MET A 75 5.35 -6.49 -10.10
N ASN A 76 5.30 -7.18 -8.96
CA ASN A 76 6.49 -7.56 -8.20
C ASN A 76 7.44 -6.37 -7.96
N ASP A 77 6.89 -5.28 -7.43
CA ASP A 77 7.60 -4.00 -7.16
C ASP A 77 8.00 -3.19 -8.40
N THR A 78 7.78 -3.69 -9.62
CA THR A 78 8.06 -2.95 -10.85
C THR A 78 6.85 -2.13 -11.25
N PHE A 79 7.01 -0.82 -11.44
CA PHE A 79 5.96 0.02 -12.03
C PHE A 79 5.84 -0.27 -13.52
N ILE A 80 4.69 -0.77 -13.93
CA ILE A 80 4.37 -1.07 -15.33
C ILE A 80 3.81 0.17 -16.04
N GLY A 81 3.13 1.05 -15.29
CA GLY A 81 2.42 2.18 -15.86
C GLY A 81 0.91 2.00 -15.84
N PRO A 82 0.14 3.00 -16.31
CA PRO A 82 -1.29 2.85 -16.51
C PRO A 82 -1.54 1.85 -17.65
N VAL A 83 -2.30 0.80 -17.37
CA VAL A 83 -2.73 -0.20 -18.35
C VAL A 83 -4.25 -0.29 -18.37
N MET A 84 -4.84 -0.99 -19.34
CA MET A 84 -6.31 -1.09 -19.45
C MET A 84 -6.99 -1.63 -18.18
N ALA A 85 -6.36 -2.59 -17.50
CA ALA A 85 -6.87 -3.14 -16.23
C ALA A 85 -6.65 -2.21 -15.03
N CYS A 86 -5.75 -1.24 -15.15
CA CYS A 86 -5.35 -0.33 -14.09
C CYS A 86 -5.02 1.07 -14.64
N PRO A 87 -6.01 1.79 -15.21
CA PRO A 87 -5.80 3.18 -15.57
C PRO A 87 -5.60 4.02 -14.30
N ALA A 88 -5.08 5.24 -14.46
CA ALA A 88 -4.81 6.14 -13.34
C ALA A 88 -6.02 6.33 -12.40
N SER A 89 -7.23 6.43 -12.92
CA SER A 89 -8.46 6.55 -12.12
C SER A 89 -8.71 5.35 -11.20
N ILE A 90 -8.45 4.13 -11.68
CA ILE A 90 -8.55 2.92 -10.86
C ILE A 90 -7.41 2.88 -9.85
N ALA A 91 -6.19 3.22 -10.25
CA ALA A 91 -5.06 3.29 -9.34
C ALA A 91 -5.32 4.24 -8.16
N VAL A 92 -5.90 5.42 -8.41
CA VAL A 92 -6.31 6.38 -7.38
C VAL A 92 -7.41 5.80 -6.48
N ALA A 93 -8.41 5.11 -7.05
CA ALA A 93 -9.44 4.46 -6.25
C ALA A 93 -8.85 3.38 -5.32
N ARG A 94 -7.88 2.58 -5.80
CA ARG A 94 -7.18 1.57 -4.99
C ARG A 94 -6.25 2.17 -3.95
N ALA A 95 -5.67 3.33 -4.23
CA ALA A 95 -4.96 4.09 -3.20
C ALA A 95 -5.89 4.54 -2.05
N ALA A 96 -7.14 4.90 -2.35
CA ALA A 96 -8.12 5.25 -1.31
C ALA A 96 -8.52 4.02 -0.45
N GLU A 97 -8.64 2.84 -1.06
CA GLU A 97 -8.86 1.58 -0.33
C GLU A 97 -7.67 1.21 0.55
N ALA A 98 -6.44 1.43 0.06
CA ALA A 98 -5.22 1.31 0.85
C ALA A 98 -5.16 2.29 2.03
N ASP A 99 -5.61 3.54 1.84
CA ASP A 99 -5.71 4.52 2.93
C ASP A 99 -6.74 4.07 3.99
N ALA A 100 -7.88 3.50 3.58
CA ALA A 100 -8.86 2.94 4.50
C ALA A 100 -8.32 1.72 5.27
N ALA A 101 -7.59 0.82 4.60
CA ALA A 101 -6.93 -0.32 5.23
C ALA A 101 -5.87 0.11 6.25
N ALA A 102 -5.07 1.13 5.92
CA ALA A 102 -4.09 1.73 6.81
C ALA A 102 -4.73 2.37 8.05
N GLN A 103 -5.84 3.11 7.88
CA GLN A 103 -6.62 3.67 9.00
C GLN A 103 -7.15 2.56 9.92
N LYS A 104 -7.71 1.49 9.36
CA LYS A 104 -8.17 0.32 10.12
C LYS A 104 -7.04 -0.35 10.89
N ALA A 105 -5.88 -0.52 10.25
CA ALA A 105 -4.68 -1.07 10.88
C ALA A 105 -4.20 -0.24 12.08
N ARG A 106 -4.29 1.10 12.02
CA ARG A 106 -3.96 1.99 13.15
C ARG A 106 -4.99 1.94 14.28
N ALA A 107 -6.26 1.68 13.98
CA ALA A 107 -7.32 1.64 14.98
C ALA A 107 -7.20 0.45 15.95
N PHE A 108 -6.48 -0.61 15.56
CA PHE A 108 -6.21 -1.79 16.39
C PHE A 108 -4.84 -1.73 17.09
N VAL A 109 -4.43 -0.56 17.58
CA VAL A 109 -3.41 -0.50 18.63
C VAL A 109 -4.15 -0.81 19.93
N LEU A 110 -3.94 -2.01 20.47
CA LEU A 110 -4.40 -2.37 21.82
C LEU A 110 -3.95 -1.24 22.76
N LYS A 111 -4.92 -0.49 23.30
CA LYS A 111 -4.68 0.32 24.48
C LYS A 111 -4.44 -0.68 25.62
N ASP A 112 -3.31 -0.52 26.30
CA ASP A 112 -3.00 -1.26 27.53
C ASP A 112 -4.15 -1.20 28.55
#